data_AF-A0A9X2BNZ6-F1
#
_entry.id   AF-A0A9X2BNZ6-F1
#
_cell.length_a   1.000
_cell.length_b   1.000
_cell.length_c   1.000
_cell.angle_alpha   90.00
_cell.angle_beta   90.00
_cell.angle_gamma   90.00
#
_symmetry.space_group_name_H-M   'P 1'
#
loop_
_entity.id
_entity.type
_entity.pdbx_description
1 polymer ?
#
loop_
_entity_poly.entity_id
_entity_poly.type
_entity_poly.pdbx_seq_one_letter_code
_entity_poly.pdbx_strand_id
1 'polypeptide(L)'
;MIEKLKIATSEDEAYFYSASIEKDTERGCIGHVRGDFGKDGEAFWATWFEHISSLKTPDFREELGAVIQALTEQGLLQNRSGMHDFCIKHPEARLPSARHSDVYGFCLQTAKHRYYLRCFPRAGDYNFYLYCFARPERMNEFSSPLHSPSSAPLKQKSELER
;
A
#
# COMPACT_ATOMS: atom_id res chain seq x y z
N MET A 1 -3.18 1.97 17.26
CA MET A 1 -3.77 0.62 17.38
C MET A 1 -3.93 0.07 15.98
N ILE A 2 -3.27 -1.05 15.67
CA ILE A 2 -3.45 -1.78 14.42
C ILE A 2 -4.58 -2.79 14.65
N GLU A 3 -5.63 -2.74 13.83
CA GLU A 3 -6.71 -3.71 13.92
C GLU A 3 -6.28 -5.08 13.40
N LYS A 4 -7.00 -6.13 13.82
CA LYS A 4 -6.78 -7.50 13.34
C LYS A 4 -6.92 -7.56 11.81
N LEU A 5 -6.04 -8.33 11.18
CA LEU A 5 -6.12 -8.69 9.76
C LEU A 5 -7.46 -9.37 9.48
N LYS A 6 -8.13 -8.93 8.41
CA LYS A 6 -9.41 -9.44 7.94
C LYS A 6 -9.26 -9.92 6.51
N ILE A 7 -10.17 -10.80 6.12
CA ILE A 7 -10.32 -11.25 4.74
C ILE A 7 -11.09 -10.16 4.01
N ALA A 8 -10.59 -9.79 2.84
CA ALA A 8 -11.24 -8.78 2.04
C ALA A 8 -12.49 -9.31 1.36
N THR A 9 -13.49 -8.44 1.24
CA THR A 9 -14.77 -8.75 0.61
C THR A 9 -14.72 -8.45 -0.89
N SER A 10 -15.76 -8.84 -1.63
CA SER A 10 -15.88 -8.46 -3.04
C SER A 10 -15.92 -6.94 -3.27
N GLU A 11 -16.35 -6.16 -2.28
CA GLU A 11 -16.37 -4.69 -2.34
C GLU A 11 -14.97 -4.08 -2.24
N ASP A 12 -14.03 -4.80 -1.62
CA ASP A 12 -12.65 -4.37 -1.43
C ASP A 12 -11.77 -4.59 -2.66
N GLU A 13 -12.25 -5.33 -3.65
CA GLU A 13 -11.45 -5.82 -4.77
C GLU A 13 -10.74 -4.70 -5.54
N ALA A 14 -11.43 -3.56 -5.68
CA ALA A 14 -10.91 -2.39 -6.38
C ALA A 14 -9.75 -1.69 -5.65
N TYR A 15 -9.48 -2.00 -4.39
CA TYR A 15 -8.42 -1.41 -3.57
C TYR A 15 -7.11 -2.20 -3.60
N PHE A 16 -7.08 -3.38 -4.22
CA PHE A 16 -5.86 -4.17 -4.41
C PHE A 16 -5.06 -3.76 -5.65
N TYR A 17 -5.57 -2.85 -6.48
CA TYR A 17 -4.98 -2.47 -7.76
C TYR A 17 -4.92 -0.95 -7.86
N SER A 18 -3.89 -0.45 -8.55
CA SER A 18 -3.85 0.96 -8.95
C SER A 18 -5.00 1.23 -9.91
N ALA A 19 -5.67 2.37 -9.74
CA ALA A 19 -6.70 2.85 -10.65
C ALA A 19 -6.15 4.01 -11.50
N SER A 20 -7.04 4.86 -12.04
CA SER A 20 -6.62 6.13 -12.63
C SER A 20 -6.19 7.10 -11.53
N ILE A 21 -5.39 8.10 -11.90
CA ILE A 21 -4.91 9.12 -10.95
C ILE A 21 -6.08 9.80 -10.22
N GLU A 22 -7.18 10.06 -10.91
CA GLU A 22 -8.37 10.71 -10.35
C GLU A 22 -9.03 9.80 -9.29
N LYS A 23 -9.20 8.51 -9.60
CA LYS A 23 -9.81 7.53 -8.67
C LYS A 23 -8.91 7.26 -7.48
N ASP A 24 -7.60 7.13 -7.70
CA ASP A 24 -6.65 6.92 -6.62
C ASP A 24 -6.59 8.16 -5.72
N THR A 25 -6.71 9.37 -6.28
CA THR A 25 -6.87 10.61 -5.54
C THR A 25 -8.16 10.63 -4.71
N GLU A 26 -9.31 10.31 -5.33
CA GLU A 26 -10.62 10.23 -4.67
C GLU A 26 -10.67 9.21 -3.53
N ARG A 27 -9.94 8.10 -3.67
CA ARG A 27 -9.84 7.05 -2.65
C ARG A 27 -8.81 7.36 -1.57
N GLY A 28 -8.00 8.40 -1.74
CA GLY A 28 -6.90 8.73 -0.84
C GLY A 28 -5.75 7.73 -0.89
N CYS A 29 -5.45 7.14 -2.04
CA CYS A 29 -4.33 6.22 -2.24
C CYS A 29 -2.99 6.95 -2.04
N ILE A 30 -2.32 6.68 -0.93
CA ILE A 30 -1.03 7.30 -0.60
C ILE A 30 0.06 6.71 -1.51
N GLY A 31 -0.02 5.40 -1.69
CA GLY A 31 0.91 4.63 -2.51
C GLY A 31 0.80 3.15 -2.18
N HIS A 32 1.74 2.37 -2.70
CA HIS A 32 1.82 0.95 -2.39
C HIS A 32 3.26 0.46 -2.26
N VAL A 33 3.42 -0.57 -1.45
CA VAL A 33 4.65 -1.38 -1.40
C VAL A 33 4.48 -2.55 -2.35
N ARG A 34 5.44 -2.81 -3.22
CA ARG A 34 5.54 -4.06 -3.98
C ARG A 34 6.78 -4.80 -3.51
N GLY A 35 6.65 -6.09 -3.24
CA GLY A 35 7.80 -6.90 -2.84
C GLY A 35 7.75 -8.35 -3.30
N ASP A 36 8.90 -9.00 -3.19
CA ASP A 36 9.15 -10.40 -3.52
C ASP A 36 10.10 -11.02 -2.49
N PHE A 37 10.09 -12.35 -2.40
CA PHE A 37 10.94 -13.10 -1.48
C PHE A 37 12.26 -13.59 -2.11
N GLY A 38 12.62 -13.05 -3.28
CA GLY A 38 13.79 -13.48 -4.04
C GLY A 38 13.76 -14.96 -4.41
N LYS A 39 14.93 -15.47 -4.84
CA LYS A 39 15.07 -16.86 -5.27
C LYS A 39 14.88 -17.83 -4.09
N ASP A 40 15.59 -17.57 -3.00
CA ASP A 40 15.67 -18.50 -1.87
C ASP A 40 14.39 -18.49 -1.02
N GLY A 41 13.64 -17.39 -1.04
CA GLY A 41 12.34 -17.30 -0.37
C GLY A 41 12.39 -16.89 1.08
N GLU A 42 13.57 -16.68 1.67
CA GLU A 42 13.79 -16.53 3.12
C GLU A 42 13.65 -15.10 3.67
N ALA A 43 13.77 -14.10 2.81
CA ALA A 43 13.61 -12.69 3.16
C ALA A 43 12.91 -11.98 2.01
N PHE A 44 12.37 -10.78 2.25
CA PHE A 44 11.74 -9.99 1.19
C PHE A 44 12.52 -8.72 0.86
N TRP A 45 12.37 -8.30 -0.40
CA TRP A 45 12.78 -7.00 -0.89
C TRP A 45 11.53 -6.24 -1.32
N ALA A 46 11.55 -4.92 -1.09
CA ALA A 46 10.39 -4.09 -1.29
C ALA A 46 10.74 -2.75 -1.92
N THR A 47 9.88 -2.30 -2.82
CA THR A 47 9.94 -0.98 -3.45
C THR A 47 8.65 -0.23 -3.17
N TRP A 48 8.77 1.04 -2.79
CA TRP A 48 7.64 1.96 -2.63
C TRP A 48 7.27 2.62 -3.95
N PHE A 49 5.97 2.67 -4.24
CA PHE A 49 5.38 3.35 -5.38
C PHE A 49 4.46 4.46 -4.89
N GLU A 50 4.83 5.70 -5.20
CA GLU A 50 4.13 6.92 -4.78
C GLU A 50 2.84 7.13 -5.59
N HIS A 51 1.76 7.56 -4.94
CA HIS A 51 0.52 7.99 -5.59
C HIS A 51 0.18 9.44 -5.21
N ILE A 52 -0.11 9.69 -3.92
CA ILE A 52 -0.38 11.04 -3.39
C ILE A 52 0.69 11.41 -2.37
N SER A 53 1.71 12.15 -2.82
CA SER A 53 2.89 12.44 -2.02
C SER A 53 2.64 13.31 -0.80
N SER A 54 1.63 14.18 -0.85
CA SER A 54 1.23 15.03 0.29
C SER A 54 0.73 14.21 1.49
N LEU A 55 0.23 13.00 1.29
CA LEU A 55 -0.26 12.13 2.36
C LEU A 55 0.84 11.24 2.97
N LYS A 56 2.03 11.18 2.36
CA LYS A 56 3.18 10.38 2.84
C LYS A 56 3.98 11.10 3.94
N THR A 57 3.26 11.41 5.01
CA THR A 57 3.76 12.07 6.22
C THR A 57 4.75 11.18 7.00
N PRO A 58 5.61 11.76 7.87
CA PRO A 58 6.46 10.99 8.77
C PRO A 58 5.68 9.98 9.62
N ASP A 59 4.58 10.41 10.26
CA ASP A 59 3.67 9.53 11.02
C ASP A 59 3.18 8.33 10.21
N PHE A 60 2.81 8.55 8.94
CA PHE A 60 2.38 7.46 8.07
C PHE A 60 3.53 6.47 7.80
N ARG A 61 4.76 6.94 7.63
CA ARG A 61 5.92 6.06 7.37
C ARG A 61 6.22 5.18 8.58
N GLU A 62 6.14 5.74 9.78
CA GLU A 62 6.30 4.98 11.03
C GLU A 62 5.18 3.94 11.19
N GLU A 63 3.92 4.33 10.94
CA GLU A 63 2.80 3.40 11.00
C GLU A 63 2.90 2.29 9.95
N LEU A 64 3.29 2.61 8.71
CA LEU A 64 3.53 1.62 7.66
C LEU A 64 4.62 0.62 8.07
N GLY A 65 5.70 1.10 8.71
CA GLY A 65 6.74 0.23 9.27
C GLY A 65 6.18 -0.77 10.29
N ALA A 66 5.34 -0.29 11.23
CA ALA A 66 4.69 -1.14 12.21
C ALA A 66 3.70 -2.14 11.58
N VAL A 67 2.98 -1.75 10.52
CA VAL A 67 2.09 -2.63 9.77
C VAL A 67 2.88 -3.74 9.06
N ILE A 68 3.99 -3.40 8.39
CA ILE A 68 4.85 -4.40 7.75
C ILE A 68 5.41 -5.37 8.79
N GLN A 69 5.90 -4.86 9.91
CA GLN A 69 6.37 -5.70 11.01
C GLN A 69 5.28 -6.66 11.51
N ALA A 70 4.06 -6.16 11.76
CA ALA A 70 2.95 -7.00 12.21
C ALA A 70 2.55 -8.09 11.19
N LEU A 71 2.66 -7.80 9.89
CA LEU A 71 2.43 -8.78 8.82
C LEU A 71 3.57 -9.82 8.74
N THR A 72 4.81 -9.42 9.01
CA THR A 72 5.95 -10.31 9.14
C THR A 72 5.80 -11.24 10.34
N GLU A 73 5.40 -10.73 11.51
CA GLU A 73 5.17 -11.52 12.72
C GLU A 73 4.02 -12.52 12.58
N GLN A 74 3.04 -12.23 11.71
CA GLN A 74 1.95 -13.15 11.35
C GLN A 74 2.35 -14.21 10.31
N GLY A 75 3.60 -14.20 9.82
CA GLY A 75 4.12 -15.14 8.82
C GLY A 75 3.86 -14.72 7.36
N LEU A 76 2.95 -13.77 7.10
CA LEU A 76 2.60 -13.32 5.75
C LEU A 76 3.76 -12.70 4.99
N LEU A 77 4.57 -11.89 5.68
CA LEU A 77 5.77 -11.25 5.11
C LEU A 77 7.07 -11.76 5.75
N GLN A 78 7.04 -12.94 6.38
CA GLN A 78 8.24 -13.53 6.98
C GLN A 78 9.14 -14.12 5.90
N ASN A 79 8.58 -15.03 5.11
CA ASN A 79 9.23 -15.72 4.01
C ASN A 79 8.13 -16.27 3.08
N ARG A 80 8.52 -16.82 1.93
CA ARG A 80 7.56 -17.33 0.93
C ARG A 80 6.74 -18.50 1.46
N SER A 81 7.34 -19.36 2.29
CA SER A 81 6.62 -20.49 2.90
C SER A 81 5.53 -20.01 3.87
N GLY A 82 5.84 -19.01 4.71
CA GLY A 82 4.90 -18.41 5.64
C GLY A 82 3.73 -17.75 4.93
N MET A 83 3.99 -17.03 3.83
CA MET A 83 2.92 -16.49 2.98
C MET A 83 2.06 -17.61 2.40
N HIS A 84 2.69 -18.64 1.82
CA HIS A 84 2.00 -19.78 1.23
C HIS A 84 1.10 -20.47 2.27
N ASP A 85 1.63 -20.82 3.43
CA ASP A 85 0.93 -21.50 4.51
C ASP A 85 -0.22 -20.66 5.07
N PHE A 86 -0.04 -19.34 5.16
CA PHE A 86 -1.10 -18.43 5.56
C PHE A 86 -2.22 -18.41 4.50
N CYS A 87 -1.88 -18.29 3.22
CA CYS A 87 -2.84 -18.22 2.13
C CYS A 87 -3.68 -19.49 2.00
N ILE A 88 -3.06 -20.68 2.04
CA ILE A 88 -3.80 -21.95 1.91
C ILE A 88 -4.77 -22.21 3.08
N LYS A 89 -4.50 -21.64 4.26
CA LYS A 89 -5.39 -21.72 5.43
C LYS A 89 -6.59 -20.79 5.33
N HIS A 90 -6.60 -19.86 4.37
CA HIS A 90 -7.68 -18.90 4.14
C HIS A 90 -8.13 -18.96 2.66
N PRO A 91 -8.66 -20.09 2.19
CA PRO A 91 -9.13 -20.23 0.81
C PRO A 91 -10.23 -19.21 0.43
N GLU A 92 -11.00 -18.75 1.40
CA GLU A 92 -12.02 -17.72 1.26
C GLU A 92 -11.45 -16.32 0.98
N ALA A 93 -10.15 -16.11 1.18
CA ALA A 93 -9.45 -14.88 0.81
C ALA A 93 -9.01 -14.83 -0.66
N ARG A 94 -9.28 -15.87 -1.46
CA ARG A 94 -8.94 -15.87 -2.89
C ARG A 94 -9.70 -14.77 -3.63
N LEU A 95 -8.98 -14.01 -4.44
CA LEU A 95 -9.56 -12.95 -5.27
C LEU A 95 -10.14 -13.55 -6.56
N PRO A 96 -11.47 -13.57 -6.75
CA PRO A 96 -12.10 -14.28 -7.86
C PRO A 96 -11.77 -13.72 -9.24
N SER A 97 -11.52 -12.41 -9.33
CA SER A 97 -11.17 -11.72 -10.57
C SER A 97 -9.69 -11.78 -10.93
N ALA A 98 -8.84 -12.29 -10.04
CA ALA A 98 -7.43 -12.35 -10.29
C ALA A 98 -7.13 -13.35 -11.43
N ARG A 99 -6.18 -12.97 -12.30
CA ARG A 99 -5.76 -13.82 -13.43
C ARG A 99 -5.32 -15.22 -13.01
N HIS A 100 -4.77 -15.34 -11.81
CA HIS A 100 -4.30 -16.59 -11.24
C HIS A 100 -5.18 -16.96 -10.03
N SER A 101 -5.53 -18.24 -9.91
CA SER A 101 -6.48 -18.72 -8.91
C SER A 101 -5.92 -18.73 -7.48
N ASP A 102 -4.61 -18.62 -7.33
CA ASP A 102 -3.82 -18.61 -6.09
C ASP A 102 -3.40 -17.18 -5.70
N VAL A 103 -4.25 -16.19 -5.96
CA VAL A 103 -4.05 -14.81 -5.49
C VAL A 103 -5.02 -14.53 -4.34
N TYR A 104 -4.50 -13.98 -3.26
CA TYR A 104 -5.24 -13.79 -2.00
C TYR A 104 -5.26 -12.32 -1.60
N GLY A 105 -6.37 -11.86 -1.02
CA GLY A 105 -6.59 -10.49 -0.58
C GLY A 105 -6.92 -10.40 0.91
N PHE A 106 -6.14 -9.60 1.63
CA PHE A 106 -6.36 -9.30 3.04
C PHE A 106 -6.42 -7.79 3.25
N CYS A 107 -7.17 -7.36 4.27
CA CYS A 107 -7.22 -5.96 4.66
C CYS A 107 -7.01 -5.78 6.15
N LEU A 108 -6.45 -4.64 6.53
CA LEU A 108 -6.35 -4.21 7.92
C LEU A 108 -6.49 -2.69 7.99
N GLN A 109 -6.83 -2.20 9.17
CA GLN A 109 -7.05 -0.78 9.39
C GLN A 109 -6.30 -0.31 10.63
N THR A 110 -5.97 0.97 10.64
CA THR A 110 -5.51 1.69 11.82
C THR A 110 -6.52 2.80 12.12
N ALA A 111 -6.22 3.61 13.12
CA ALA A 111 -7.01 4.80 13.40
C ALA A 111 -7.07 5.76 12.19
N LYS A 112 -6.02 5.78 11.35
CA LYS A 112 -5.83 6.82 10.32
C LYS A 112 -5.77 6.28 8.89
N HIS A 113 -5.47 5.00 8.69
CA HIS A 113 -5.23 4.43 7.35
C HIS A 113 -5.91 3.07 7.17
N ARG A 114 -6.12 2.68 5.91
CA ARG A 114 -6.53 1.33 5.51
C ARG A 114 -5.46 0.74 4.62
N TYR A 115 -5.26 -0.57 4.75
CA TYR A 115 -4.25 -1.30 4.01
C TYR A 115 -4.88 -2.52 3.35
N TYR A 116 -4.50 -2.75 2.10
CA TYR A 116 -4.97 -3.86 1.28
C TYR A 116 -3.76 -4.65 0.77
N LEU A 117 -3.56 -5.84 1.34
CA LEU A 117 -2.47 -6.74 1.02
C LEU A 117 -2.94 -7.80 0.02
N ARG A 118 -2.39 -7.77 -1.19
CA ARG A 118 -2.53 -8.83 -2.17
C ARG A 118 -1.31 -9.73 -2.17
N CYS A 119 -1.51 -11.05 -2.08
CA CYS A 119 -0.46 -12.05 -2.01
C CYS A 119 -0.46 -12.97 -3.24
N PHE A 120 0.75 -13.29 -3.71
CA PHE A 120 1.08 -14.23 -4.79
C PHE A 120 2.12 -15.22 -4.24
N PRO A 121 1.73 -16.34 -3.63
CA PRO A 121 2.63 -17.26 -2.95
C PRO A 121 3.41 -18.18 -3.93
N ARG A 122 3.95 -17.62 -5.02
CA ARG A 122 4.70 -18.34 -6.07
C ARG A 122 6.14 -17.89 -6.16
N ALA A 123 7.04 -18.79 -6.54
CA ALA A 123 8.41 -18.41 -6.87
C ALA A 123 8.48 -17.70 -8.23
N GLY A 124 9.38 -16.71 -8.37
CA GLY A 124 9.65 -16.02 -9.64
C GLY A 124 8.66 -14.93 -10.04
N ASP A 125 7.82 -14.47 -9.12
CA ASP A 125 6.85 -13.38 -9.30
C ASP A 125 7.02 -12.34 -8.17
N TYR A 126 6.38 -11.18 -8.29
CA TYR A 126 6.22 -10.27 -7.15
C TYR A 126 5.22 -10.89 -6.16
N ASN A 127 5.69 -11.22 -4.97
CA ASN A 127 4.92 -11.97 -4.00
C ASN A 127 3.84 -11.15 -3.30
N PHE A 128 4.00 -9.83 -3.17
CA PHE A 128 2.96 -9.02 -2.54
C PHE A 128 2.88 -7.59 -3.03
N TYR A 129 1.68 -7.03 -2.84
CA TYR A 129 1.37 -5.61 -3.01
C TYR A 129 0.58 -5.15 -1.79
N LEU A 130 1.07 -4.14 -1.08
CA LEU A 130 0.38 -3.53 0.07
C LEU A 130 -0.04 -2.11 -0.31
N TYR A 131 -1.29 -1.93 -0.71
CA TYR A 131 -1.85 -0.63 -1.02
C TYR A 131 -2.26 0.10 0.26
N CYS A 132 -1.92 1.38 0.34
CA CYS A 132 -2.07 2.20 1.53
C CYS A 132 -2.99 3.38 1.23
N PHE A 133 -4.08 3.52 1.99
CA PHE A 133 -5.08 4.57 1.80
C PHE A 133 -5.24 5.40 3.07
N ALA A 134 -5.35 6.72 2.91
CA ALA A 134 -5.88 7.58 3.95
C ALA A 134 -7.35 7.25 4.18
N ARG A 135 -7.78 7.30 5.45
CA ARG A 135 -9.22 7.19 5.73
C ARG A 135 -9.94 8.49 5.31
N PRO A 136 -11.22 8.40 4.89
CA PRO A 136 -11.98 9.57 4.42
C PRO A 136 -12.03 10.73 5.41
N GLU A 137 -12.07 10.44 6.73
CA GLU A 137 -12.10 11.46 7.79
C GLU A 137 -10.83 12.34 7.77
N ARG A 138 -9.72 11.80 7.26
CA ARG A 138 -8.43 12.49 7.15
C ARG A 138 -8.21 13.18 5.81
N MET A 139 -8.87 12.76 4.75
CA MET A 139 -8.78 13.43 3.44
C MET A 139 -9.24 14.89 3.54
N ASN A 140 -10.19 15.20 4.43
CA ASN A 140 -10.67 16.56 4.70
C ASN A 140 -9.64 17.45 5.42
N GLU A 141 -8.73 16.88 6.20
CA GLU A 141 -7.68 17.63 6.89
C GLU A 141 -6.65 18.20 5.91
N PHE A 142 -6.41 17.50 4.78
CA PHE A 142 -5.46 17.91 3.74
C PHE A 142 -6.11 18.67 2.57
N SER A 143 -7.45 18.64 2.43
CA SER A 143 -8.18 19.48 1.47
C SER A 143 -8.54 20.87 2.04
N SER A 144 -8.22 21.13 3.31
CA SER A 144 -8.44 22.41 3.97
C SER A 144 -7.49 23.50 3.40
N PRO A 145 -7.98 24.71 3.07
CA PRO A 145 -7.21 25.75 2.35
C PRO A 145 -6.03 26.37 3.13
N LEU A 146 -5.69 25.88 4.31
CA LEU A 146 -4.61 26.42 5.15
C LEU A 146 -3.21 25.93 4.77
N HIS A 147 -3.07 24.95 3.87
CA HIS A 147 -1.77 24.39 3.45
C HIS A 147 -1.52 24.51 1.94
N SER A 148 -1.81 25.67 1.35
CA SER A 148 -1.29 26.02 0.02
C SER A 148 0.25 26.09 0.08
N PRO A 149 1.01 25.40 -0.78
CA PRO A 149 2.44 25.66 -0.89
C PRO A 149 2.61 27.11 -1.40
N SER A 150 3.24 27.95 -0.58
CA SER A 150 3.62 29.30 -0.94
C SER A 150 4.38 29.29 -2.27
N SER A 151 3.75 29.82 -3.32
CA SER A 151 4.39 30.03 -4.61
C SER A 151 5.49 31.08 -4.46
N ALA A 152 6.74 30.62 -4.31
CA ALA A 152 7.90 31.49 -4.47
C ALA A 152 7.94 31.98 -5.94
N PRO A 153 8.13 33.29 -6.21
CA PRO A 153 8.16 33.77 -7.58
C PRO A 153 9.41 33.22 -8.30
N LEU A 154 9.21 32.72 -9.51
CA LEU A 154 10.30 32.45 -10.46
C LEU A 154 11.08 33.74 -10.70
N LYS A 155 12.31 33.83 -10.19
CA LYS A 155 13.25 34.87 -10.63
C LYS A 155 13.59 34.60 -12.09
N GLN A 156 13.06 35.44 -12.97
CA GLN A 156 13.56 35.62 -14.33
C GLN A 156 15.06 35.94 -14.24
N LYS A 157 15.92 35.12 -14.83
CA LYS A 157 17.31 35.50 -15.08
C LYS A 157 17.29 36.57 -16.16
N SER A 158 17.59 37.81 -15.79
CA SER A 158 17.94 38.86 -16.73
C SER A 158 19.32 38.56 -17.29
N GLU A 159 19.37 38.27 -18.58
CA GLU A 159 20.57 38.25 -19.40
C GLU A 159 20.93 39.69 -19.75
N LEU A 160 22.08 40.20 -19.27
CA LEU A 160 22.81 41.27 -19.95
C LEU A 160 24.28 41.35 -19.50
N GLU A 161 25.14 40.96 -20.44
CA GLU A 161 26.43 41.56 -20.82
C GLU A 161 27.57 41.69 -19.79
N ARG A 162 28.64 40.91 -20.02
CA ARG A 162 29.93 41.40 -20.55
C ARG A 162 30.70 40.28 -21.25
#